data_AF-A0A959BDS7-F1
#
_entry.id   AF-A0A959BDS7-F1
#
_cell.length_a   1.000
_cell.length_b   1.000
_cell.length_c   1.000
_cell.angle_alpha   90.00
_cell.angle_beta   90.00
_cell.angle_gamma   90.00
#
_symmetry.space_group_name_H-M   'P 1'
#
loop_
_entity.id
_entity.type
_entity.pdbx_description
1 polymer ?
#
loop_
_entity_poly.entity_id
_entity_poly.type
_entity_poly.pdbx_seq_one_letter_code
_entity_poly.pdbx_strand_id
1 'polypeptide(L)' 'MIGNGNSGFNALLGGGRNSNGEYLGLGRFGYCWSATGSGADNAWLYSFGGDGRRVYRSINARSVGLSCRCLKD' A
#
# COMPACT_ATOMS: atom_id res chain seq x y z
N MET A 1 4.29 5.49 -13.71
CA MET A 1 4.53 4.05 -13.47
C MET A 1 5.87 3.92 -12.76
N ILE A 2 5.95 3.27 -11.60
CA ILE A 2 7.27 2.90 -11.07
C ILE A 2 7.64 1.58 -11.73
N GLY A 3 8.15 1.71 -12.96
CA GLY A 3 9.00 0.70 -13.58
C GLY A 3 10.45 0.98 -13.16
N ASN A 4 11.24 -0.08 -13.05
CA ASN A 4 12.69 -0.08 -12.84
C ASN A 4 13.17 -0.23 -11.38
N GLY A 5 12.56 -1.18 -10.66
CA GLY A 5 13.35 -2.08 -9.82
C GLY A 5 13.63 -3.36 -10.59
N ASN A 6 14.79 -3.99 -10.40
CA ASN A 6 15.16 -5.28 -11.02
C ASN A 6 14.24 -6.46 -10.62
N SER A 7 13.16 -6.19 -9.90
CA SER A 7 12.16 -7.14 -9.41
C SER A 7 11.03 -7.42 -10.40
N GLY A 8 10.97 -6.72 -11.55
CA GLY A 8 9.83 -6.82 -12.49
C GLY A 8 8.50 -6.33 -11.90
N PHE A 9 8.54 -5.68 -10.73
CA PHE A 9 7.35 -5.20 -10.06
C PHE A 9 6.93 -3.83 -10.60
N ASN A 10 5.93 -3.83 -11.48
CA ASN A 10 5.21 -2.62 -11.87
C ASN A 10 4.13 -2.32 -10.84
N ALA A 11 4.48 -1.52 -9.84
CA ALA A 11 3.55 -1.13 -8.80
C ALA A 11 2.62 -0.02 -9.31
N LEU A 12 1.30 -0.27 -9.25
CA LEU A 12 0.30 0.75 -9.56
C LEU A 12 0.15 1.69 -8.36
N LEU A 13 0.39 2.98 -8.58
CA LEU A 13 0.24 4.04 -7.58
C LEU A 13 -1.24 4.46 -7.46
N GLY A 14 -2.12 3.48 -7.22
CA GLY A 14 -3.57 3.68 -7.15
C GLY A 14 -4.05 4.36 -5.87
N GLY A 15 -3.15 4.67 -4.95
CA GLY A 15 -3.53 5.19 -3.64
C GLY A 15 -4.28 4.18 -2.78
N GLY A 16 -4.95 4.70 -1.76
CA GLY A 16 -5.86 3.97 -0.88
C GLY A 16 -7.17 4.72 -0.75
N ARG A 17 -8.24 4.04 -0.35
CA ARG A 17 -9.55 4.65 -0.11
C ARG A 17 -9.84 4.69 1.38
N ASN A 18 -9.94 5.89 1.93
CA ASN A 18 -10.22 6.08 3.34
C ASN A 18 -11.70 5.76 3.66
N SER A 19 -12.01 5.54 4.94
CA SER A 19 -13.36 5.18 5.40
C SER A 19 -14.39 6.28 5.14
N ASN A 20 -13.96 7.54 5.11
CA ASN A 20 -14.76 8.70 4.72
C ASN A 20 -15.00 8.82 3.19
N GLY A 21 -14.46 7.89 2.40
CA GLY A 21 -14.63 7.83 0.94
C GLY A 21 -13.58 8.61 0.15
N GLU A 22 -12.70 9.37 0.81
CA GLU A 22 -11.63 10.13 0.18
C GLU A 22 -10.47 9.24 -0.27
N TYR A 23 -9.75 9.68 -1.31
CA TYR A 23 -8.56 8.99 -1.79
C TYR A 23 -7.28 9.51 -1.13
N LEU A 24 -6.47 8.58 -0.66
CA LEU A 24 -5.15 8.81 -0.09
C LEU A 24 -4.08 8.57 -1.16
N GLY A 25 -3.25 9.58 -1.43
CA GLY A 25 -2.03 9.41 -2.23
C GLY A 25 -2.24 8.94 -3.67
N LEU A 26 -3.43 9.15 -4.24
CA LEU A 26 -3.76 8.76 -5.62
C LEU A 26 -2.72 9.28 -6.61
N GLY A 27 -2.18 8.39 -7.45
CA GLY A 27 -1.17 8.72 -8.46
C GLY A 27 0.25 8.93 -7.92
N ARG A 28 0.42 9.09 -6.60
CA ARG A 28 1.72 9.33 -5.96
C ARG A 28 2.23 8.14 -5.16
N PHE A 29 1.34 7.44 -4.46
CA PHE A 29 1.68 6.31 -3.61
C PHE A 29 0.85 5.07 -3.98
N GLY A 30 1.44 3.90 -3.83
CA GLY A 30 0.73 2.62 -3.77
C GLY A 30 0.74 2.12 -2.34
N TYR A 31 -0.37 1.51 -1.93
CA TYR A 31 -0.55 0.95 -0.59
C TYR A 31 -1.01 -0.49 -0.70
N CYS A 32 -0.37 -1.38 0.06
CA CYS A 32 -0.72 -2.79 0.12
C CYS A 32 -0.89 -3.27 1.56
N TRP A 33 -1.98 -3.97 1.86
CA TRP A 33 -2.15 -4.64 3.14
C TRP A 33 -1.13 -5.77 3.31
N SER A 34 -0.63 -5.95 4.53
CA SER A 34 0.07 -7.16 4.97
C SER A 34 -0.95 -8.19 5.46
N ALA A 35 -0.61 -9.48 5.33
CA ALA A 35 -1.40 -10.56 5.94
C ALA A 35 -1.42 -10.51 7.48
N THR A 36 -0.51 -9.74 8.09
CA THR A 36 -0.44 -9.58 9.55
C THR A 36 -1.30 -8.42 10.05
N GLY A 37 -2.22 -8.72 10.98
CA GLY A 37 -2.88 -7.69 11.76
C GLY A 37 -1.94 -7.07 12.80
N SER A 38 -2.23 -5.84 13.24
CA SER A 38 -1.50 -5.18 14.35
C SER A 38 -2.34 -5.07 15.63
N GLY A 39 -3.62 -5.48 15.60
CA GLY A 39 -4.57 -5.37 16.71
C GLY A 39 -6.00 -5.58 16.22
N ALA A 40 -7.01 -5.32 17.06
CA ALA A 40 -8.43 -5.49 16.69
C ALA A 40 -8.86 -4.56 15.55
N ASP A 41 -8.48 -3.27 15.63
CA ASP A 41 -8.95 -2.24 14.70
C ASP A 41 -7.96 -1.91 13.58
N ASN A 42 -6.69 -2.29 13.76
CA ASN A 42 -5.59 -1.91 12.87
C ASN A 42 -4.92 -3.11 12.20
N ALA A 43 -4.41 -2.89 10.99
CA ALA A 43 -3.60 -3.84 10.25
C ALA A 43 -2.31 -3.19 9.74
N TRP A 44 -1.30 -4.01 9.47
CA TRP A 44 -0.05 -3.55 8.87
C TRP A 44 -0.22 -3.32 7.38
N LEU A 45 0.33 -2.24 6.87
CA LEU A 45 0.39 -1.92 5.44
C LEU A 45 1.81 -1.57 5.02
N TYR A 46 2.07 -1.75 3.73
CA TYR A 46 3.23 -1.23 3.03
C TYR A 46 2.82 -0.08 2.13
N SER A 47 3.56 1.01 2.16
CA SER A 47 3.42 2.13 1.23
C SER A 47 4.70 2.31 0.44
N PHE A 48 4.57 2.55 -0.86
CA PHE A 48 5.70 2.75 -1.77
C PHE A 48 5.34 3.80 -2.82
N GLY A 49 6.35 4.44 -3.38
CA GLY A 49 6.19 5.48 -4.40
C GLY A 49 6.46 6.88 -3.89
N GLY A 50 6.18 7.85 -4.74
CA GLY A 50 6.71 9.20 -4.67
C GLY A 50 8.17 9.27 -5.11
N ASP A 51 8.90 10.20 -4.51
CA ASP A 51 10.25 10.61 -4.84
C ASP A 51 11.31 9.63 -4.28
N GLY A 52 10.89 8.72 -3.40
CA GLY A 52 11.77 7.77 -2.71
C GLY A 52 11.65 6.34 -3.24
N ARG A 53 12.79 5.72 -3.56
CA ARG A 53 12.92 4.27 -3.89
C ARG A 53 12.72 3.34 -2.68
N ARG A 54 12.14 3.83 -1.58
CA ARG A 54 12.00 3.09 -0.32
C ARG A 54 10.57 2.61 -0.13
N VAL A 55 10.45 1.43 0.47
CA VAL A 55 9.17 0.89 0.96
C VAL A 55 9.08 1.20 2.44
N TYR A 56 7.94 1.72 2.88
CA TYR A 56 7.66 2.01 4.28
C TYR A 56 6.59 1.06 4.79
N ARG A 57 6.71 0.67 6.07
CA ARG A 57 5.70 -0.13 6.77
C ARG A 57 5.04 0.73 7.84
N SER A 58 3.71 0.71 7.88
CA SER A 58 2.91 1.47 8.85
C SER A 58 1.66 0.67 9.25
N ILE A 59 0.85 1.22 10.16
CA ILE A 59 -0.45 0.68 10.54
C ILE A 59 -1.57 1.63 10.09
N ASN A 60 -2.74 1.07 9.77
CA ASN A 60 -3.94 1.86 9.56
C ASN A 60 -5.19 1.04 9.93
N ALA A 61 -6.31 1.72 10.06
CA ALA A 61 -7.59 1.11 10.35
C ALA A 61 -7.96 0.10 9.25
N ARG A 62 -8.45 -1.07 9.67
CA ARG A 62 -8.88 -2.16 8.77
C ARG A 62 -10.03 -1.75 7.85
N SER A 63 -10.74 -0.67 8.18
CA SER A 63 -11.82 -0.09 7.38
C SER A 63 -11.34 0.65 6.13
N VAL A 64 -10.03 0.90 5.98
CA VAL A 64 -9.47 1.55 4.79
C VAL A 64 -9.34 0.54 3.65
N GLY A 65 -9.79 0.92 2.46
CA GLY A 65 -9.64 0.13 1.24
C GLY A 65 -8.24 0.30 0.66
N LEU A 66 -7.36 -0.67 0.87
CA LEU A 66 -6.03 -0.74 0.24
C LEU A 66 -5.95 -1.98 -0.66
N SER A 67 -4.97 -2.00 -1.57
CA SER A 67 -4.75 -3.17 -2.42
C SER A 67 -4.22 -4.35 -1.61
N CYS A 68 -4.52 -5.58 -2.01
CA CYS A 68 -3.88 -6.78 -1.49
C CYS A 68 -3.01 -7.40 -2.58
N ARG A 69 -1.87 -7.98 -2.20
CA ARG A 69 -1.02 -8.71 -3.12
C ARG A 69 -0.68 -10.08 -2.55
N CYS A 70 -1.01 -11.12 -3.30
CA CYS A 70 -0.53 -12.46 -3.02
C CYS A 70 0.94 -12.54 -3.47
N LEU A 71 1.81 -12.99 -2.57
CA LEU A 71 3.16 -13.40 -2.91
C LEU A 71 3.11 -14.90 -3.17
N LYS A 72 3.83 -15.35 -4.22
CA LYS A 72 4.04 -16.77 -4.47
C LYS A 72 5.36 -17.15 -3.81
N ASP A 73 5.35 -18.22 -3.01
CA ASP A 73 6.54 -18.84 -2.44
C ASP A 73 7.37 -19.58 -3.50
#